data_AF-A0A4S0IT10-F1
#
_entry.id   AF-A0A4S0IT10-F1
#
_cell.length_a   1.000
_cell.length_b   1.000
_cell.length_c   1.000
_cell.angle_alpha   90.00
_cell.angle_beta   90.00
_cell.angle_gamma   90.00
#
_symmetry.space_group_name_H-M   'P 1'
#
loop_
_entity.id
_entity.type
_entity.pdbx_description
1 polymer ?
#
loop_
_entity_poly.entity_id
_entity_poly.type
_entity_poly.pdbx_seq_one_letter_code
_entity_poly.pdbx_strand_id
1 'polypeptide(L)'
;MPQDAKIVRWREWDGPGFEHLVLGEQAGRFLADSVVICSGETPFAVRYRITCDAGWHAKSVTVDMIGDGRTLVLASDGDGHWTRDGVPMPELAGVLEPDLTVTPFTNTLPIRRLALSA
;
A
#
# COMPACT_ATOMS: atom_id res chain seq x y z
N MET A 1 -2.03 -20.45 3.32
CA MET A 1 -2.54 -19.30 2.54
C MET A 1 -4.02 -19.14 2.85
N PRO A 2 -4.56 -17.94 3.05
CA PRO A 2 -6.00 -17.73 3.15
C PRO A 2 -6.70 -18.34 1.93
N GLN A 3 -7.89 -18.88 2.11
CA GLN A 3 -8.58 -19.69 1.11
C GLN A 3 -8.96 -18.89 -0.17
N ASP A 4 -8.90 -17.54 -0.12
CA ASP A 4 -9.27 -16.63 -1.21
C ASP A 4 -8.23 -15.52 -1.51
N ALA A 5 -6.94 -15.80 -1.36
CA ALA A 5 -5.90 -14.80 -1.66
C ALA A 5 -5.71 -14.60 -3.18
N LYS A 6 -5.69 -13.34 -3.64
CA LYS A 6 -5.30 -12.97 -5.01
C LYS A 6 -3.81 -12.66 -5.06
N ILE A 7 -3.13 -13.25 -6.04
CA ILE A 7 -1.72 -12.98 -6.30
C ILE A 7 -1.61 -12.15 -7.58
N VAL A 8 -0.99 -10.99 -7.49
CA VAL A 8 -0.78 -10.09 -8.63
C VAL A 8 0.71 -9.78 -8.73
N ARG A 9 1.18 -9.62 -9.96
CA ARG A 9 2.58 -9.29 -10.25
C ARG A 9 2.64 -8.25 -11.35
N TRP A 10 3.53 -7.29 -11.18
CA TRP A 10 3.82 -6.26 -12.17
C TRP A 10 5.31 -6.26 -12.47
N ARG A 11 5.65 -5.87 -13.68
CA ARG A 11 7.03 -5.61 -14.10
C ARG A 11 7.13 -4.13 -14.43
N GLU A 12 8.25 -3.51 -14.08
CA GLU A 12 8.56 -2.16 -14.54
C GLU A 12 8.52 -2.09 -16.07
N TRP A 13 8.14 -0.93 -16.59
CA TRP A 13 8.00 -0.74 -18.03
C TRP A 13 9.37 -0.72 -18.72
N ASP A 14 10.29 0.08 -18.20
CA ASP A 14 11.61 0.33 -18.79
C ASP A 14 12.78 -0.36 -18.06
N GLY A 15 12.49 -1.34 -17.20
CA GLY A 15 13.50 -1.96 -16.34
C GLY A 15 13.20 -3.40 -15.90
N PRO A 16 14.19 -4.11 -15.35
CA PRO A 16 14.00 -5.45 -14.80
C PRO A 16 13.26 -5.48 -13.45
N GLY A 17 12.84 -4.33 -12.91
CA GLY A 17 12.13 -4.28 -11.63
C GLY A 17 10.81 -5.02 -11.66
N PHE A 18 10.40 -5.50 -10.47
CA PHE A 18 9.30 -6.44 -10.35
C PHE A 18 8.59 -6.30 -9.00
N GLU A 19 7.28 -6.45 -9.04
CA GLU A 19 6.43 -6.49 -7.85
C GLU A 19 5.76 -7.85 -7.72
N HIS A 20 5.71 -8.37 -6.49
CA HIS A 20 4.86 -9.49 -6.11
C HIS A 20 3.96 -9.09 -4.95
N LEU A 21 2.65 -9.06 -5.21
CA LEU A 21 1.63 -8.69 -4.24
C LEU A 21 0.71 -9.88 -3.94
N VAL A 22 0.42 -10.08 -2.66
CA VAL A 22 -0.64 -10.97 -2.16
C VAL A 22 -1.71 -10.10 -1.52
N LEU A 23 -2.91 -10.13 -2.10
CA LEU A 23 -4.10 -9.48 -1.56
C LEU A 23 -4.99 -10.53 -0.89
N GLY A 24 -5.11 -10.45 0.42
CA GLY A 24 -6.03 -11.27 1.20
C GLY A 24 -7.23 -10.46 1.69
N GLU A 25 -8.34 -11.14 1.89
CA GLU A 25 -9.51 -10.62 2.60
C GLU A 25 -9.80 -11.48 3.82
N GLN A 26 -10.05 -10.85 4.97
CA GLN A 26 -10.47 -11.53 6.18
C GLN A 26 -11.48 -10.66 6.93
N ALA A 27 -12.68 -11.21 7.16
CA ALA A 27 -13.77 -10.53 7.87
C ALA A 27 -14.05 -9.11 7.33
N GLY A 28 -14.08 -8.95 6.00
CA GLY A 28 -14.32 -7.67 5.32
C GLY A 28 -13.17 -6.66 5.40
N ARG A 29 -12.00 -7.05 5.91
CA ARG A 29 -10.78 -6.24 5.86
C ARG A 29 -9.83 -6.80 4.82
N PHE A 30 -9.17 -5.91 4.09
CA PHE A 30 -8.19 -6.27 3.07
C PHE A 30 -6.78 -6.09 3.61
N LEU A 31 -5.88 -7.00 3.26
CA LEU A 31 -4.44 -6.89 3.49
C LEU A 31 -3.73 -7.07 2.15
N ALA A 32 -3.03 -6.04 1.70
CA ALA A 32 -2.04 -6.15 0.64
C ALA A 32 -0.66 -6.28 1.28
N ASP A 33 0.05 -7.36 1.00
CA ASP A 33 1.44 -7.59 1.38
C ASP A 33 2.25 -7.77 0.10
N SER A 34 3.23 -6.89 -0.12
CA SER A 34 3.94 -6.81 -1.38
C SER A 34 5.44 -6.62 -1.17
N VAL A 35 6.22 -7.19 -2.08
CA VAL A 35 7.65 -6.90 -2.24
C VAL A 35 7.86 -6.33 -3.63
N VAL A 36 8.56 -5.19 -3.69
CA VAL A 36 8.94 -4.52 -4.93
C VAL A 36 10.45 -4.43 -5.02
N ILE A 37 11.01 -4.83 -6.16
CA ILE A 37 12.40 -4.64 -6.55
C ILE A 37 12.42 -3.52 -7.58
N CYS A 38 13.02 -2.38 -7.26
CA CYS A 38 13.10 -1.22 -8.13
C CYS A 38 14.47 -1.16 -8.82
N SER A 39 14.50 -0.96 -10.15
CA SER A 39 15.71 -1.12 -10.96
C SER A 39 16.29 0.16 -11.59
N GLY A 40 15.91 1.33 -11.08
CA GLY A 40 16.38 2.65 -11.54
C GLY A 40 17.83 3.00 -11.16
N GLU A 41 18.21 4.28 -11.35
CA GLU A 41 19.58 4.78 -11.12
C GLU A 41 20.12 4.45 -9.71
N THR A 42 19.23 4.50 -8.72
CA THR A 42 19.50 4.00 -7.37
C THR A 42 18.62 2.79 -7.12
N PRO A 43 19.13 1.56 -7.26
CA PRO A 43 18.34 0.35 -7.06
C PRO A 43 18.03 0.17 -5.57
N PHE A 44 16.80 -0.24 -5.27
CA PHE A 44 16.38 -0.58 -3.92
C PHE A 44 15.28 -1.65 -3.95
N ALA A 45 15.06 -2.28 -2.80
CA ALA A 45 13.94 -3.17 -2.61
C ALA A 45 13.15 -2.73 -1.38
N VAL A 46 11.84 -2.90 -1.46
CA VAL A 46 10.91 -2.48 -0.41
C VAL A 46 9.88 -3.58 -0.20
N ARG A 47 9.53 -3.83 1.06
CA ARG A 47 8.30 -4.55 1.39
C ARG A 47 7.30 -3.54 1.92
N TYR A 48 6.08 -3.55 1.40
CA TYR A 48 5.01 -2.76 1.98
C TYR A 48 3.82 -3.61 2.37
N ARG A 49 3.11 -3.16 3.40
CA ARG A 49 1.85 -3.75 3.86
C ARG A 49 0.83 -2.64 4.02
N ILE A 50 -0.33 -2.79 3.39
CA ILE A 50 -1.46 -1.86 3.52
C ILE A 50 -2.68 -2.65 4.01
N THR A 51 -3.29 -2.18 5.10
CA THR A 51 -4.61 -2.70 5.51
C THR A 51 -5.69 -1.72 5.13
N CYS A 52 -6.82 -2.24 4.63
CA CYS A 52 -8.00 -1.45 4.32
C CYS A 52 -9.23 -2.01 5.03
N ASP A 53 -10.20 -1.15 5.33
CA ASP A 53 -11.54 -1.59 5.73
C ASP A 53 -12.40 -2.03 4.53
N ALA A 54 -13.63 -2.44 4.82
CA ALA A 54 -14.58 -2.91 3.80
C ALA A 54 -14.94 -1.81 2.77
N GLY A 55 -14.81 -0.54 3.15
CA GLY A 55 -15.01 0.62 2.28
C GLY A 55 -13.76 1.03 1.51
N TRP A 56 -12.68 0.23 1.56
CA TRP A 56 -11.39 0.49 0.93
C TRP A 56 -10.65 1.73 1.47
N HIS A 57 -10.98 2.20 2.67
CA HIS A 57 -10.17 3.21 3.35
C HIS A 57 -8.92 2.54 3.94
N ALA A 58 -7.75 3.11 3.66
CA ALA A 58 -6.50 2.66 4.27
C ALA A 58 -6.56 2.91 5.79
N LYS A 59 -6.20 1.89 6.58
CA LYS A 59 -6.13 1.96 8.05
C LYS A 59 -4.70 1.89 8.57
N SER A 60 -3.83 1.18 7.86
CA SER A 60 -2.39 1.18 8.15
C SER A 60 -1.58 1.04 6.88
N VAL A 61 -0.40 1.66 6.89
CA VAL A 61 0.62 1.53 5.85
C VAL A 61 1.94 1.29 6.54
N THR A 62 2.61 0.20 6.19
CA THR A 62 3.99 -0.07 6.63
C THR A 62 4.86 -0.22 5.41
N VAL A 63 6.00 0.45 5.39
CA VAL A 63 6.98 0.39 4.30
C VAL A 63 8.35 0.11 4.91
N ASP A 64 8.92 -1.03 4.57
CA ASP A 64 10.20 -1.53 5.08
C ASP A 64 11.24 -1.50 3.95
N MET A 65 12.27 -0.67 4.09
CA MET A 65 13.40 -0.63 3.15
C MET A 65 14.33 -1.81 3.43
N ILE A 66 14.49 -2.69 2.44
CA ILE A 66 15.29 -3.90 2.58
C ILE A 66 16.79 -3.52 2.62
N GLY A 67 17.51 -4.03 3.62
CA GLY A 67 18.95 -3.82 3.79
C GLY A 67 19.37 -2.48 4.41
N ASP A 68 18.41 -1.57 4.62
CA ASP A 68 18.64 -0.20 5.12
C ASP A 68 18.08 -0.01 6.54
N GLY A 69 17.13 -0.84 6.95
CA GLY A 69 16.53 -0.81 8.30
C GLY A 69 15.59 0.38 8.52
N ARG A 70 15.39 1.25 7.52
CA ARG A 70 14.38 2.31 7.54
C ARG A 70 12.99 1.70 7.38
N THR A 71 12.11 1.99 8.33
CA THR A 71 10.69 1.63 8.28
C THR A 71 9.84 2.89 8.44
N LEU A 72 8.78 2.99 7.64
CA LEU A 72 7.69 3.95 7.82
C LEU A 72 6.46 3.20 8.33
N VAL A 73 5.86 3.66 9.43
CA VAL A 73 4.58 3.15 9.93
C VAL A 73 3.58 4.29 10.02
N LEU A 74 2.53 4.20 9.22
CA LEU A 74 1.41 5.12 9.25
C LEU A 74 0.13 4.40 9.68
N ALA A 75 -0.72 5.09 10.43
CA ALA A 75 -2.08 4.65 10.74
C ALA A 75 -3.06 5.79 10.45
N SER A 76 -4.26 5.42 9.97
CA SER A 76 -5.33 6.35 9.62
C SER A 76 -6.63 5.95 10.29
N ASP A 77 -7.43 6.94 10.68
CA ASP A 77 -8.83 6.73 11.09
C ASP A 77 -9.76 6.42 9.91
N GLY A 78 -9.32 6.71 8.68
CA GLY A 78 -10.08 6.59 7.44
C GLY A 78 -10.82 7.87 7.02
N ASP A 79 -10.78 8.92 7.86
CA ASP A 79 -11.47 10.19 7.65
C ASP A 79 -10.49 11.35 7.40
N GLY A 80 -9.26 11.02 7.01
CA GLY A 80 -8.23 12.00 6.65
C GLY A 80 -7.32 12.43 7.80
N HIS A 81 -7.32 11.72 8.92
CA HIS A 81 -6.34 11.94 9.98
C HIS A 81 -5.34 10.80 10.03
N TRP A 82 -4.07 11.16 9.87
CA TRP A 82 -2.96 10.22 9.88
C TRP A 82 -2.07 10.42 11.11
N THR A 83 -1.48 9.32 11.54
CA THR A 83 -0.40 9.31 12.52
C THR A 83 0.80 8.57 11.94
N ARG A 84 2.00 9.01 12.31
CA ARG A 84 3.26 8.29 12.10
C ARG A 84 3.80 7.85 13.44
N ASP A 85 3.99 6.55 13.61
CA ASP A 85 4.48 5.98 14.86
C ASP A 85 3.66 6.46 16.08
N GLY A 86 2.34 6.65 15.89
CA GLY A 86 1.40 7.16 16.90
C GLY A 86 1.37 8.69 17.06
N VAL A 87 2.24 9.43 16.38
CA VAL A 87 2.29 10.90 16.41
C VAL A 87 1.43 11.47 15.27
N PRO A 88 0.48 12.38 15.53
CA PRO A 88 -0.33 13.00 14.48
C PRO A 88 0.51 13.67 13.38
N MET A 89 0.04 13.59 12.14
CA MET A 89 0.61 14.26 10.96
C MET A 89 -0.38 15.29 10.38
N PRO A 90 -0.44 16.52 10.92
CA PRO A 90 -1.34 17.56 10.43
C PRO A 90 -1.15 17.91 8.96
N GLU A 91 0.05 17.71 8.41
CA GLU A 91 0.37 17.92 7.01
C GLU A 91 -0.37 16.97 6.05
N LEU A 92 -0.94 15.87 6.57
CA LEU A 92 -1.76 14.92 5.83
C LEU A 92 -3.26 15.10 6.09
N ALA A 93 -3.68 16.20 6.72
CA ALA A 93 -5.08 16.45 7.00
C ALA A 93 -5.94 16.42 5.72
N GLY A 94 -6.97 15.58 5.73
CA GLY A 94 -7.89 15.38 4.59
C GLY A 94 -7.38 14.43 3.51
N VAL A 95 -6.17 13.89 3.62
CA VAL A 95 -5.65 12.86 2.70
C VAL A 95 -6.33 11.54 3.00
N LEU A 96 -7.04 10.94 2.03
CA LEU A 96 -7.77 9.69 2.24
C LEU A 96 -6.96 8.45 1.88
N GLU A 97 -6.14 8.53 0.82
CA GLU A 97 -5.39 7.39 0.32
C GLU A 97 -3.88 7.61 0.33
N PRO A 98 -3.09 6.58 0.71
CA PRO A 98 -1.67 6.56 0.43
C PRO A 98 -1.43 6.34 -1.07
N ASP A 99 -0.39 6.98 -1.60
CA ASP A 99 0.12 6.69 -2.94
C ASP A 99 1.62 6.37 -2.88
N LEU A 100 1.97 5.17 -3.37
CA LEU A 100 3.33 4.66 -3.40
C LEU A 100 3.74 4.55 -4.86
N THR A 101 4.69 5.39 -5.27
CA THR A 101 5.16 5.46 -6.67
C THR A 101 5.70 4.15 -7.23
N VAL A 102 6.06 3.20 -6.36
CA VAL A 102 6.64 1.90 -6.71
C VAL A 102 5.60 0.84 -7.09
N THR A 103 4.30 1.13 -6.96
CA THR A 103 3.25 0.14 -7.23
C THR A 103 2.02 0.77 -7.88
N PRO A 104 1.37 0.09 -8.84
CA PRO A 104 0.06 0.50 -9.33
C PRO A 104 -1.07 0.12 -8.36
N PHE A 105 -0.81 -0.69 -7.32
CA PHE A 105 -1.84 -1.17 -6.40
C PHE A 105 -2.58 -0.05 -5.69
N THR A 106 -1.90 1.04 -5.32
CA THR A 106 -2.49 2.18 -4.59
C THR A 106 -3.65 2.83 -5.36
N ASN A 107 -3.65 2.76 -6.70
CA ASN A 107 -4.77 3.22 -7.53
C ASN A 107 -6.07 2.43 -7.29
N THR A 108 -5.99 1.20 -6.78
CA THR A 108 -7.17 0.37 -6.47
C THR A 108 -8.02 1.00 -5.38
N LEU A 109 -7.41 1.66 -4.40
CA LEU A 109 -8.10 2.24 -3.25
C LEU A 109 -9.13 3.29 -3.68
N PRO A 110 -8.77 4.37 -4.42
CA PRO A 110 -9.75 5.35 -4.86
C PRO A 110 -10.74 4.78 -5.89
N ILE A 111 -10.31 3.87 -6.79
CA ILE A 111 -11.24 3.22 -7.74
C ILE A 111 -12.36 2.48 -6.99
N ARG A 112 -12.01 1.73 -5.96
CA ARG A 112 -12.97 0.95 -5.16
C ARG A 112 -13.81 1.83 -4.25
N ARG A 113 -13.22 2.84 -3.60
CA ARG A 113 -13.94 3.75 -2.71
C ARG A 113 -14.94 4.62 -3.46
N LEU A 114 -14.52 5.21 -4.58
CA LEU A 114 -15.36 6.14 -5.34
C LEU A 114 -16.48 5.43 -6.10
N ALA A 115 -16.27 4.17 -6.51
CA ALA A 115 -17.27 3.34 -7.19
C ALA A 115 -18.01 4.08 -8.33
N LEU A 116 -17.27 4.85 -9.13
CA LEU A 116 -17.83 5.70 -10.18
C LEU A 116 -18.54 4.84 -11.24
N SER A 117 -19.68 5.33 -11.73
CA SER A 117 -20.38 4.72 -12.86
C SER A 117 -19.62 4.95 -14.17
N ALA A 118 -19.79 4.04 -15.12
CA ALA A 118 -19.31 4.19 -16.50
C ALA A 118 -20.07 5.28 -17.26
#